data_AF-A0A964KBX0-F1
#
_entry.id   AF-A0A964KBX0-F1
#
_cell.length_a   1.000
_cell.length_b   1.000
_cell.length_c   1.000
_cell.angle_alpha   90.00
_cell.angle_beta   90.00
_cell.angle_gamma   90.00
#
_symmetry.space_group_name_H-M   'P 1'
#
loop_
_entity.id
_entity.type
_entity.pdbx_description
1 polymer ?
#
loop_
_entity_poly.entity_id
_entity_poly.type
_entity_poly.pdbx_seq_one_letter_code
_entity_poly.pdbx_strand_id
1 'polypeptide(L)'
;MEIDPVVALAEQLRATERSLEPTCKTWQDDRMVELRTASLVIRRMLETTQPTSVMGASELIAIAADRLTATEFPYIADLRSVGERFGDGRRILSDLIWLRAVVAALDADACGERGKRAAALIRLAIDGATKPLIIYRAAPVPHEEDDDEPQDGGNVTEFRSRFGANPPLSALCSVSDRNPAGR
;
A
#
# COMPACT_ATOMS: atom_id res chain seq x y z
N MET A 1 -4.56 4.11 10.22
CA MET A 1 -4.26 4.18 8.78
C MET A 1 -5.34 3.41 8.07
N GLU A 2 -6.23 4.09 7.36
CA GLU A 2 -7.32 3.45 6.63
C GLU A 2 -6.74 2.81 5.36
N ILE A 3 -6.95 1.51 5.17
CA ILE A 3 -6.47 0.78 4.00
C ILE A 3 -7.25 1.27 2.78
N ASP A 4 -6.58 1.43 1.63
CA ASP A 4 -7.25 1.78 0.38
C ASP A 4 -8.39 0.77 0.09
N PRO A 5 -9.64 1.23 -0.13
CA PRO A 5 -10.77 0.35 -0.31
C PRO A 5 -10.62 -0.59 -1.52
N VAL A 6 -9.93 -0.15 -2.58
CA VAL A 6 -9.64 -0.99 -3.74
C VAL A 6 -8.68 -2.12 -3.36
N VAL A 7 -7.64 -1.83 -2.58
CA VAL A 7 -6.67 -2.85 -2.12
C VAL A 7 -7.38 -3.89 -1.26
N ALA A 8 -8.26 -3.45 -0.35
CA ALA A 8 -9.05 -4.35 0.47
C ALA A 8 -9.96 -5.27 -0.37
N LEU A 9 -10.65 -4.71 -1.37
CA LEU A 9 -11.50 -5.49 -2.28
C LEU A 9 -10.70 -6.42 -3.19
N ALA A 10 -9.54 -6.00 -3.68
CA ALA A 10 -8.66 -6.82 -4.50
C ALA A 10 -8.15 -8.03 -3.72
N GLU A 11 -7.79 -7.86 -2.44
CA GLU A 11 -7.36 -8.98 -1.61
C GLU A 11 -8.52 -9.92 -1.26
N GLN A 12 -9.72 -9.40 -1.01
CA GLN A 12 -10.93 -10.22 -0.85
C GLN A 12 -11.23 -11.03 -2.12
N LEU A 13 -11.06 -10.43 -3.30
CA LEU A 13 -11.22 -11.13 -4.56
C LEU A 13 -10.21 -12.28 -4.69
N ARG A 14 -8.92 -12.00 -4.47
CA ARG A 14 -7.85 -13.01 -4.52
C ARG A 14 -8.11 -14.14 -3.51
N ALA A 15 -8.53 -13.82 -2.29
CA ALA A 15 -8.85 -14.83 -1.26
C ALA A 15 -10.04 -15.71 -1.67
N THR A 16 -11.06 -15.13 -2.27
CA THR A 16 -12.24 -15.85 -2.79
C THR A 16 -11.84 -16.77 -3.95
N GLU A 17 -10.98 -16.29 -4.86
CA GLU A 17 -10.50 -17.05 -6.02
C GLU A 17 -9.57 -18.21 -5.63
N ARG A 18 -8.65 -17.98 -4.68
CA ARG A 18 -7.85 -19.07 -4.08
C ARG A 18 -8.74 -20.15 -3.44
N SER A 19 -9.89 -19.76 -2.88
CA SER A 19 -10.84 -20.70 -2.30
C SER A 19 -11.64 -21.47 -3.36
N LEU A 20 -11.79 -20.95 -4.58
CA LEU A 20 -12.45 -21.63 -5.71
C LEU A 20 -11.57 -22.72 -6.34
N GLU A 21 -10.25 -22.54 -6.35
CA GLU A 21 -9.30 -23.43 -7.01
C GLU A 21 -9.34 -24.90 -6.51
N PRO A 22 -9.37 -25.20 -5.18
CA PRO A 22 -9.51 -26.56 -4.70
C PRO A 22 -10.93 -27.11 -4.89
N THR A 23 -11.96 -26.26 -4.75
CA THR A 23 -13.37 -26.69 -4.81
C THR A 23 -13.78 -27.08 -6.24
N CYS A 24 -13.16 -26.51 -7.28
CA CYS A 24 -13.36 -26.93 -8.68
C CYS A 24 -13.04 -28.41 -8.94
N LYS A 25 -12.22 -29.06 -8.11
CA LYS A 25 -11.82 -30.47 -8.28
C LYS A 25 -12.84 -31.46 -7.71
N THR A 26 -13.70 -31.01 -6.80
CA THR A 26 -14.81 -31.77 -6.23
C THR A 26 -16.08 -31.40 -6.96
N TRP A 27 -16.66 -32.34 -7.70
CA TRP A 27 -17.76 -32.14 -8.66
C TRP A 27 -19.14 -31.85 -8.04
N GLN A 28 -19.21 -31.29 -6.84
CA GLN A 28 -20.44 -30.91 -6.17
C GLN A 28 -20.20 -29.65 -5.36
N ASP A 29 -21.21 -28.78 -5.31
CA ASP A 29 -21.71 -28.11 -4.11
C ASP A 29 -22.14 -26.67 -4.40
N ASP A 30 -23.27 -26.31 -3.81
CA ASP A 30 -23.80 -24.94 -3.71
C ASP A 30 -22.70 -23.94 -3.30
N ARG A 31 -21.68 -24.39 -2.57
CA ARG A 31 -20.50 -23.62 -2.21
C ARG A 31 -19.73 -23.04 -3.41
N MET A 32 -19.63 -23.77 -4.53
CA MET A 32 -19.04 -23.25 -5.77
C MET A 32 -19.86 -22.11 -6.36
N VAL A 33 -21.18 -22.22 -6.30
CA VAL A 33 -22.10 -21.19 -6.78
C VAL A 33 -22.00 -19.96 -5.88
N GLU A 34 -21.94 -20.13 -4.57
CA GLU A 34 -21.74 -19.04 -3.60
C GLU A 34 -20.44 -18.28 -3.87
N LEU A 35 -19.31 -18.99 -3.96
CA LEU A 35 -18.00 -18.37 -4.16
C LEU A 35 -17.89 -17.65 -5.51
N ARG A 36 -18.47 -18.22 -6.58
CA ARG A 36 -18.58 -17.54 -7.88
C ARG A 36 -19.46 -16.29 -7.81
N THR A 37 -20.56 -16.36 -7.07
CA THR A 37 -21.46 -15.22 -6.89
C THR A 37 -20.75 -14.11 -6.10
N ALA A 38 -20.04 -14.46 -5.03
CA ALA A 38 -19.25 -13.53 -4.24
C ALA A 38 -18.14 -12.86 -5.09
N SER A 39 -17.40 -13.61 -5.91
CA SER A 39 -16.36 -13.04 -6.76
C SER A 39 -16.94 -12.07 -7.82
N LEU A 40 -18.10 -12.37 -8.39
CA LEU A 40 -18.82 -11.46 -9.30
C LEU A 40 -19.26 -10.17 -8.60
N VAL A 41 -19.79 -10.27 -7.38
CA VAL A 41 -20.17 -9.10 -6.58
C VAL A 41 -18.96 -8.22 -6.30
N ILE A 42 -17.85 -8.79 -5.84
CA ILE A 42 -16.62 -8.04 -5.56
C ILE A 42 -16.08 -7.38 -6.83
N ARG A 43 -16.05 -8.09 -7.96
CA ARG A 43 -15.64 -7.53 -9.25
C ARG A 43 -16.50 -6.34 -9.68
N ARG A 44 -17.81 -6.38 -9.42
CA ARG A 44 -18.72 -5.27 -9.70
C ARG A 44 -18.51 -4.09 -8.75
N MET A 45 -18.20 -4.34 -7.49
CA MET A 45 -17.84 -3.28 -6.53
C MET A 45 -16.54 -2.58 -6.95
N LEU A 46 -15.54 -3.33 -7.43
CA LEU A 46 -14.29 -2.77 -7.95
C LEU A 46 -14.50 -1.84 -9.17
N GLU A 47 -15.52 -2.10 -9.99
CA GLU A 47 -15.86 -1.25 -11.15
C GLU A 47 -16.42 0.12 -10.78
N THR A 48 -16.83 0.33 -9.53
CA THR A 48 -17.38 1.61 -9.05
C THR A 48 -16.59 2.21 -7.89
N THR A 49 -15.60 1.50 -7.37
CA THR A 49 -14.80 1.94 -6.21
C THR A 49 -13.62 2.78 -6.68
N GLN A 50 -13.55 4.03 -6.21
CA GLN A 50 -12.44 4.91 -6.53
C GLN A 50 -11.22 4.62 -5.62
N PRO A 51 -10.01 4.45 -6.17
CA PRO A 51 -8.82 4.31 -5.35
C PRO A 51 -8.50 5.60 -4.61
N THR A 52 -7.96 5.47 -3.41
CA THR A 52 -7.50 6.59 -2.57
C THR A 52 -5.97 6.73 -2.58
N SER A 53 -5.27 5.75 -3.15
CA SER A 53 -3.83 5.67 -3.23
C SER A 53 -3.36 5.19 -4.62
N VAL A 54 -2.07 5.32 -4.89
CA VAL A 54 -1.43 4.76 -6.11
C VAL A 54 -1.46 3.24 -6.09
N MET A 55 -1.34 2.65 -4.90
CA MET A 55 -1.40 1.21 -4.71
C MET A 55 -2.79 0.68 -5.11
N GLY A 56 -3.87 1.34 -4.70
CA GLY A 56 -5.22 1.00 -5.19
C GLY A 56 -5.37 1.17 -6.70
N ALA A 57 -4.79 2.24 -7.27
CA ALA A 57 -4.76 2.40 -8.72
C ALA A 57 -4.01 1.27 -9.44
N SER A 58 -2.90 0.78 -8.86
CA SER A 58 -2.14 -0.35 -9.41
C SER A 58 -2.97 -1.63 -9.47
N GLU A 59 -3.78 -1.91 -8.45
CA GLU A 59 -4.66 -3.08 -8.41
C GLU A 59 -5.72 -2.99 -9.51
N LEU A 60 -6.32 -1.81 -9.74
CA LEU A 60 -7.27 -1.64 -10.86
C LEU A 60 -6.62 -1.86 -12.21
N ILE A 61 -5.37 -1.40 -12.41
CA ILE A 61 -4.62 -1.62 -13.64
C ILE A 61 -4.32 -3.11 -13.85
N ALA A 62 -3.92 -3.83 -12.79
CA ALA A 62 -3.68 -5.28 -12.85
C ALA A 62 -4.98 -6.03 -13.23
N ILE A 63 -6.09 -5.71 -12.56
CA ILE A 63 -7.40 -6.30 -12.86
C ILE A 63 -7.85 -5.97 -14.29
N ALA A 64 -7.59 -4.76 -14.77
CA ALA A 64 -7.87 -4.37 -16.15
C ALA A 64 -7.03 -5.17 -17.16
N ALA A 65 -5.74 -5.35 -16.88
CA ALA A 65 -4.84 -6.14 -17.72
C ALA A 65 -5.27 -7.61 -17.79
N ASP A 66 -5.71 -8.20 -16.68
CA ASP A 66 -6.17 -9.60 -16.64
C ASP A 66 -7.49 -9.84 -17.38
N ARG A 67 -8.25 -8.78 -17.69
CA ARG A 67 -9.46 -8.87 -18.53
C ARG A 67 -9.15 -8.86 -20.03
N LEU A 68 -7.95 -8.46 -20.41
CA LEU A 68 -7.52 -8.34 -21.80
C LEU A 68 -6.72 -9.58 -22.20
N THR A 69 -6.83 -9.96 -23.46
CA THR A 69 -5.97 -10.99 -24.06
C THR A 69 -4.94 -10.36 -24.98
N ALA A 70 -3.75 -10.98 -25.13
CA ALA A 70 -2.68 -10.44 -25.97
C ALA A 70 -3.10 -10.26 -27.44
N THR A 71 -4.07 -11.05 -27.89
CA THR A 71 -4.70 -10.93 -29.21
C THR A 71 -5.59 -9.69 -29.34
N GLU A 72 -6.26 -9.28 -28.27
CA GLU A 72 -7.12 -8.09 -28.24
C GLU A 72 -6.30 -6.81 -28.00
N PHE A 73 -5.26 -6.88 -27.16
CA PHE A 73 -4.42 -5.75 -26.81
C PHE A 73 -2.93 -6.15 -26.81
N PRO A 74 -2.13 -5.77 -27.82
CA PRO A 74 -0.72 -6.15 -27.90
C PRO A 74 0.15 -5.56 -26.78
N TYR A 75 -0.27 -4.44 -26.18
CA TYR A 75 0.50 -3.71 -25.18
C TYR A 75 0.15 -4.10 -23.73
N ILE A 76 -0.40 -5.31 -23.49
CA ILE A 76 -0.71 -5.79 -22.12
C ILE A 76 0.53 -5.82 -21.24
N ALA A 77 1.69 -6.19 -21.79
CA ALA A 77 2.93 -6.22 -21.03
C ALA A 77 3.29 -4.82 -20.49
N ASP A 78 3.19 -3.79 -21.35
CA ASP A 78 3.43 -2.41 -20.96
C ASP A 78 2.41 -1.94 -19.91
N LEU A 79 1.14 -2.33 -20.05
CA LEU A 79 0.09 -2.03 -19.08
C LEU A 79 0.39 -2.63 -17.70
N ARG A 80 0.86 -3.88 -17.67
CA ARG A 80 1.30 -4.54 -16.42
C ARG A 80 2.50 -3.84 -15.81
N SER A 81 3.50 -3.48 -16.62
CA SER A 81 4.68 -2.74 -16.13
C SER A 81 4.34 -1.34 -15.59
N VAL A 82 3.34 -0.65 -16.15
CA VAL A 82 2.81 0.59 -15.57
C VAL A 82 2.15 0.30 -14.21
N GLY A 83 1.35 -0.75 -14.12
CA GLY A 83 0.75 -1.22 -12.87
C GLY A 83 1.80 -1.50 -11.80
N GLU A 84 2.86 -2.22 -12.12
CA GLU A 84 3.99 -2.51 -11.20
C GLU A 84 4.65 -1.22 -10.69
N ARG A 85 4.93 -0.25 -11.58
CA ARG A 85 5.49 1.04 -11.18
C ARG A 85 4.56 1.81 -10.24
N PHE A 86 3.25 1.72 -10.46
CA PHE A 86 2.25 2.31 -9.56
C PHE A 86 2.23 1.58 -8.20
N GLY A 87 2.38 0.25 -8.20
CA GLY A 87 2.52 -0.58 -7.00
C GLY A 87 3.74 -0.19 -6.16
N ASP A 88 4.85 0.16 -6.82
CA ASP A 88 6.05 0.73 -6.18
C ASP A 88 5.86 2.18 -5.68
N GLY A 89 4.67 2.76 -5.86
CA GLY A 89 4.34 4.14 -5.50
C GLY A 89 4.88 5.20 -6.46
N ARG A 90 5.41 4.81 -7.64
CA ARG A 90 5.94 5.75 -8.62
C ARG A 90 4.81 6.38 -9.43
N ARG A 91 4.80 7.71 -9.49
CA ARG A 91 3.86 8.50 -10.28
C ARG A 91 4.61 9.19 -11.41
N ILE A 92 4.70 8.51 -12.55
CA ILE A 92 5.40 9.05 -13.72
C ILE A 92 4.36 9.69 -14.66
N LEU A 93 4.60 10.95 -15.06
CA LEU A 93 3.67 11.68 -15.93
C LEU A 93 3.48 10.98 -17.29
N SER A 94 4.54 10.41 -17.87
CA SER A 94 4.47 9.67 -19.12
C SER A 94 3.53 8.46 -19.04
N ASP A 95 3.51 7.77 -17.90
CA ASP A 95 2.61 6.63 -17.68
C ASP A 95 1.16 7.08 -17.64
N LEU A 96 0.86 8.20 -16.98
CA LEU A 96 -0.50 8.77 -16.96
C LEU A 96 -0.96 9.22 -18.35
N ILE A 97 -0.08 9.85 -19.13
CA ILE A 97 -0.39 10.25 -20.51
C ILE A 97 -0.66 9.01 -21.36
N TRP A 98 0.20 7.99 -21.24
CA TRP A 98 0.04 6.75 -21.96
C TRP A 98 -1.25 6.02 -21.59
N LEU A 99 -1.59 5.91 -20.29
CA LEU A 99 -2.85 5.32 -19.83
C LEU A 99 -4.08 6.05 -20.38
N ARG A 100 -4.05 7.38 -20.52
CA ARG A 100 -5.14 8.15 -21.17
C ARG A 100 -5.29 7.77 -22.64
N ALA A 101 -4.19 7.59 -23.35
CA ALA A 101 -4.23 7.13 -24.75
C ALA A 101 -4.76 5.69 -24.85
N VAL A 102 -4.38 4.81 -23.92
CA VAL A 102 -4.90 3.44 -23.82
C VAL A 102 -6.41 3.43 -23.60
N VAL A 103 -6.93 4.26 -22.68
CA VAL A 103 -8.38 4.39 -22.45
C VAL A 103 -9.10 4.76 -23.76
N ALA A 104 -8.61 5.79 -24.46
CA ALA A 104 -9.20 6.21 -25.73
C ALA A 104 -9.19 5.09 -26.79
N ALA A 105 -8.11 4.31 -26.86
CA ALA A 105 -8.01 3.18 -27.79
C ALA A 105 -8.98 2.03 -27.43
N LEU A 106 -9.13 1.72 -26.13
CA LEU A 106 -10.04 0.68 -25.65
C LEU A 106 -11.52 1.09 -25.81
N ASP A 107 -11.85 2.38 -25.69
CA ASP A 107 -13.20 2.91 -25.91
C ASP A 107 -13.61 2.90 -27.38
N ALA A 108 -12.65 3.03 -28.31
CA ALA A 108 -12.88 3.02 -29.75
C ALA A 108 -13.27 1.63 -30.31
N ASP A 109 -13.76 0.75 -29.44
CA ASP A 109 -14.26 -0.61 -29.70
C ASP A 109 -13.20 -1.61 -30.20
N ALA A 110 -11.91 -1.27 -30.11
CA ALA A 110 -10.81 -2.13 -30.56
C ALA A 110 -10.78 -3.51 -29.87
N CYS A 111 -11.28 -3.59 -28.63
CA CYS A 111 -11.30 -4.83 -27.82
C CYS A 111 -12.73 -5.20 -27.35
N GLY A 112 -13.77 -4.65 -28.00
CA GLY A 112 -15.16 -4.88 -27.66
C GLY A 112 -15.53 -4.57 -26.20
N GLU A 113 -16.49 -5.33 -25.66
CA GLU A 113 -17.04 -5.11 -24.31
C GLU A 113 -15.99 -5.29 -23.20
N ARG A 114 -15.04 -6.21 -23.38
CA ARG A 114 -13.92 -6.39 -22.42
C ARG A 114 -13.03 -5.17 -22.37
N GLY A 115 -12.74 -4.58 -23.55
CA GLY A 115 -12.01 -3.33 -23.67
C GLY A 115 -12.66 -2.19 -22.92
N LYS A 116 -13.97 -1.98 -23.13
CA LYS A 116 -14.74 -0.91 -22.46
C LYS A 116 -14.71 -1.05 -20.94
N ARG A 117 -14.83 -2.28 -20.42
CA ARG A 117 -14.74 -2.53 -18.98
C ARG A 117 -13.33 -2.34 -18.42
N ALA A 118 -12.30 -2.74 -19.16
CA ALA A 118 -10.92 -2.46 -18.78
C ALA A 118 -10.64 -0.94 -18.79
N ALA A 119 -11.14 -0.21 -19.80
CA ALA A 119 -11.03 1.24 -19.89
C ALA A 119 -11.67 1.94 -18.68
N ALA A 120 -12.84 1.48 -18.22
CA ALA A 120 -13.50 2.01 -17.03
C ALA A 120 -12.63 1.88 -15.76
N LEU A 121 -12.01 0.72 -15.55
CA LEU A 121 -11.08 0.51 -14.43
C LEU A 121 -9.84 1.40 -14.54
N ILE A 122 -9.28 1.55 -15.75
CA ILE A 122 -8.10 2.40 -15.97
C ILE A 122 -8.43 3.88 -15.72
N ARG A 123 -9.63 4.36 -16.08
CA ARG A 123 -10.07 5.73 -15.74
C ARG A 123 -10.08 5.95 -14.23
N LEU A 124 -10.68 5.03 -13.47
CA LEU A 124 -10.67 5.10 -12.01
C LEU A 124 -9.25 5.09 -11.44
N ALA A 125 -8.34 4.30 -12.02
CA ALA A 125 -6.95 4.26 -11.63
C ALA A 125 -6.25 5.61 -11.86
N ILE A 126 -6.46 6.24 -13.03
CA ILE A 126 -5.93 7.58 -13.33
C ILE A 126 -6.45 8.60 -12.32
N ASP A 127 -7.75 8.57 -12.01
CA ASP A 127 -8.36 9.50 -11.07
C ASP A 127 -7.80 9.32 -9.64
N GLY A 128 -7.54 8.09 -9.20
CA GLY A 128 -6.89 7.85 -7.91
C GLY A 128 -5.42 8.24 -7.88
N ALA A 129 -4.68 7.96 -8.96
CA ALA A 129 -3.26 8.27 -9.05
C ALA A 129 -2.96 9.77 -9.15
N THR A 130 -3.91 10.57 -9.65
CA THR A 130 -3.80 12.03 -9.75
C THR A 130 -4.13 12.76 -8.44
N LYS A 131 -4.66 12.08 -7.42
CA LYS A 131 -4.95 12.70 -6.11
C LYS A 131 -3.66 13.17 -5.43
N PRO A 132 -3.59 14.40 -4.90
CA PRO A 132 -2.40 14.92 -4.23
C PRO A 132 -2.04 14.10 -2.99
N LEU A 133 -0.73 13.92 -2.74
CA LEU A 133 -0.22 13.28 -1.52
C LEU A 133 0.31 14.34 -0.56
N ILE A 134 -0.10 14.26 0.70
CA ILE A 134 0.48 15.05 1.78
C ILE A 134 1.66 14.26 2.35
N ILE A 135 2.87 14.80 2.23
CA ILE A 135 4.09 14.20 2.78
C ILE A 135 4.45 14.96 4.05
N TYR A 136 4.28 14.30 5.20
CA TYR A 136 4.82 14.79 6.46
C TYR A 136 6.30 14.41 6.55
N ARG A 137 7.18 15.40 6.48
CA ARG A 137 8.60 15.22 6.81
C ARG A 137 8.79 15.65 8.26
N ALA A 138 9.21 14.72 9.11
CA ALA A 138 9.70 15.10 10.44
C ALA A 138 10.92 16.01 10.25
N ALA A 139 10.92 17.16 10.94
CA ALA A 139 12.12 17.99 11.00
C ALA A 139 13.24 17.20 11.70
N PRO A 140 14.50 17.28 11.25
CA PRO A 140 15.61 16.72 12.00
C PRO A 140 15.61 17.36 13.39
N VAL A 141 15.74 16.52 14.43
CA VAL A 141 15.97 16.99 15.79
C VAL A 141 17.28 17.78 15.76
N PRO A 142 17.34 19.03 16.26
CA PRO A 142 18.61 19.74 16.37
C PRO A 142 19.56 18.88 17.17
N HIS A 143 20.70 18.51 16.58
CA HIS A 143 21.82 18.06 17.39
C HIS A 143 22.29 19.30 18.15
N GLU A 144 22.08 19.31 19.46
CA GLU A 144 22.83 20.21 20.34
C GLU A 144 24.30 19.85 20.08
N GLU A 145 25.01 20.74 19.40
CA GLU A 145 26.46 20.69 19.30
C GLU A 145 26.94 20.77 20.75
N ASP A 146 27.48 19.67 21.28
CA ASP A 146 28.20 19.69 22.54
C ASP A 146 29.31 20.73 22.36
N ASP A 147 29.16 21.88 23.03
CA ASP A 147 30.13 22.96 23.03
C ASP A 147 31.50 22.37 23.38
N ASP A 148 32.42 22.37 22.41
CA ASP A 148 33.82 22.04 22.60
C ASP A 148 34.41 22.98 23.66
N GLU A 149 34.50 22.51 24.92
CA GLU A 149 35.23 23.21 25.96
C GLU A 149 36.70 23.40 25.54
N PRO A 150 37.28 24.61 25.67
CA PRO A 150 38.67 24.84 25.34
C PRO A 150 39.58 24.10 26.32
N GLN A 151 40.39 23.17 25.81
CA GLN A 151 41.49 22.57 26.55
C GLN A 151 42.56 23.63 26.85
N ASP A 152 42.66 24.04 28.11
CA ASP A 152 43.90 24.61 28.64
C ASP A 152 44.11 24.27 30.12
N GLY A 153 45.36 23.91 30.46
CA GLY A 153 45.96 24.02 31.78
C GLY A 153 45.54 23.00 32.85
N GLY A 154 46.37 21.98 33.06
CA GLY A 154 46.11 20.88 34.00
C GLY A 154 46.27 21.14 35.51
N ASN A 155 45.76 20.19 36.29
CA ASN A 155 46.36 19.62 37.51
C ASN A 155 45.44 18.48 37.99
N VAL A 156 45.79 17.21 37.78
CA VAL A 156 46.37 16.29 38.78
C VAL A 156 45.57 16.20 40.08
N THR A 157 44.72 15.17 40.16
CA THR A 157 44.39 14.24 41.27
C THR A 157 42.94 13.77 41.04
N GLU A 158 42.54 12.51 41.09
CA GLU A 158 43.07 11.37 41.81
C GLU A 158 42.46 10.06 41.25
N PHE A 159 43.33 9.05 41.13
CA PHE A 159 43.07 7.63 41.41
C PHE A 159 41.84 6.90 40.83
N ARG A 160 42.11 6.19 39.73
CA ARG A 160 41.85 4.74 39.50
C ARG A 160 41.42 4.00 40.78
N SER A 161 40.39 3.16 40.80
CA SER A 161 40.03 2.08 39.86
C SER A 161 38.69 1.50 40.37
N ARG A 162 37.93 0.66 39.65
CA ARG A 162 38.24 -0.73 39.28
C ARG A 162 36.91 -1.38 38.92
N PHE A 163 36.83 -2.08 37.78
CA PHE A 163 35.77 -3.06 37.42
C PHE A 163 34.34 -2.48 37.34
N GLY A 164 33.45 -2.92 36.48
CA GLY A 164 33.37 -4.04 35.57
C GLY A 164 32.05 -3.90 34.81
N ALA A 165 31.87 -4.76 33.82
CA ALA A 165 30.75 -4.79 32.88
C ALA A 165 29.34 -4.57 33.49
N ASN A 166 28.49 -3.93 32.68
CA ASN A 166 27.03 -3.83 32.82
C ASN A 166 26.36 -5.14 33.25
N PRO A 167 25.20 -5.07 33.95
CA PRO A 167 23.95 -5.48 33.27
C PRO A 167 22.73 -4.59 33.71
N PRO A 168 21.46 -4.90 33.38
CA PRO A 168 20.62 -4.02 32.55
C PRO A 168 19.39 -3.42 33.28
N LEU A 169 18.72 -2.52 32.57
CA LEU A 169 17.44 -1.89 32.89
C LEU A 169 16.36 -2.89 33.31
N SER A 170 15.98 -2.91 34.59
CA SER A 170 14.63 -3.30 35.06
C SER A 170 14.52 -3.13 36.57
N ALA A 171 14.25 -1.90 37.04
CA ALA A 171 13.75 -1.68 38.39
C ALA A 171 13.27 -0.24 38.58
N LEU A 172 12.03 -0.10 39.04
CA LEU A 172 11.53 0.99 39.90
C LEU A 172 11.13 2.31 39.23
N CYS A 173 9.90 2.36 38.71
CA CYS A 173 9.04 3.52 38.94
C CYS A 173 7.97 3.15 39.97
N SER A 174 8.24 3.44 41.24
CA SER A 174 7.26 3.40 42.33
C SER A 174 7.61 4.46 43.38
N VAL A 175 7.06 5.66 43.24
CA VAL A 175 7.00 6.72 44.28
C VAL A 175 5.81 7.62 43.84
N SER A 176 4.84 8.06 44.65
CA SER A 176 4.86 8.41 46.07
C SER A 176 3.45 8.45 46.65
N ASP A 177 3.35 8.02 47.90
CA ASP A 177 2.32 8.39 48.88
C ASP A 177 2.19 9.91 49.05
N ARG A 178 0.95 10.37 49.29
CA ARG A 178 0.63 11.45 50.24
C ARG A 178 -0.75 11.20 50.89
N ASN A 179 -0.72 10.88 52.17
CA ASN A 179 -1.77 11.13 53.16
C ASN A 179 -1.23 12.28 54.06
N PRO A 180 -2.02 13.16 54.73
CA PRO A 180 -2.87 12.74 55.85
C PRO A 180 -4.15 13.58 56.12
N ALA A 181 -4.90 13.11 57.14
CA ALA A 181 -5.99 13.74 57.91
C ALA A 181 -7.43 13.50 57.38
N GLY A 182 -8.42 13.05 58.17
CA GLY A 182 -8.50 12.88 59.62
C GLY A 182 -9.79 13.48 60.17
N ARG A 183 -10.91 12.74 60.08
CA ARG A 183 -12.01 12.55 61.06
C ARG A 183 -13.22 11.92 60.40
#